data_AF-A0AAJ0BFH6-F1
#
_entry.id   AF-A0AAJ0BFH6-F1
#
_cell.length_a   1.000
_cell.length_b   1.000
_cell.length_c   1.000
_cell.angle_alpha   90.00
_cell.angle_beta   90.00
_cell.angle_gamma   90.00
#
_symmetry.space_group_name_H-M   'P 1'
#
loop_
_entity.id
_entity.type
_entity.pdbx_description
1 polymer ?
#
loop_
_entity_poly.entity_id
_entity_poly.type
_entity_poly.pdbx_seq_one_letter_code
_entity_poly.pdbx_strand_id
1 'polypeptide(L)'
;MSANNQSGTGQLSDHKVAEVGRKVHYAVLNFVIWTFKDYKSEVVSSLYLAYERKPRFLKYLKATTMIPTDYTAVLLDEDEGGAMILEAFLWQVLTYEVLGKYLWVGEADSKLLTKMKATLAPDASMPGQSPRQAHAQWHDWVCQTAKLLRDANQWRNLGDEWKDKLVTDILDVMAHGLSYLDRGRLTTELREIIETALKQDEILSLQKADVRWKYPFSKVFVDDRMSDREQFIGASVDTFGAVRITITPALVKVHKFMEGNMLDATALLKSIVHCHRLYTGC
;
A
#
# COMPACT_ATOMS: atom_id res chain seq x y z
N MET A 1 20.97 -37.81 -25.66
CA MET A 1 20.74 -37.23 -24.32
C MET A 1 20.40 -35.76 -24.53
N SER A 2 19.12 -35.44 -24.68
CA SER A 2 18.65 -34.07 -24.88
C SER A 2 18.26 -33.49 -23.53
N ALA A 3 18.95 -32.41 -23.14
CA ALA A 3 18.62 -31.64 -21.95
C ALA A 3 17.28 -30.94 -22.15
N ASN A 4 16.31 -31.27 -21.29
CA ASN A 4 15.04 -30.59 -21.19
C ASN A 4 15.26 -29.15 -20.69
N ASN A 5 15.17 -28.18 -21.59
CA ASN A 5 14.90 -26.80 -21.24
C ASN A 5 13.48 -26.70 -20.68
N GLN A 6 13.33 -26.84 -19.37
CA GLN A 6 12.16 -26.30 -18.68
C GLN A 6 12.33 -24.77 -18.60
N SER A 7 11.80 -24.08 -19.59
CA SER A 7 11.45 -22.67 -19.52
C SER A 7 10.37 -22.50 -18.44
N GLY A 8 10.83 -22.30 -17.20
CA GLY A 8 10.00 -22.19 -16.01
C GLY A 8 8.96 -21.08 -16.15
N THR A 9 7.69 -21.47 -16.08
CA THR A 9 6.55 -20.56 -16.02
C THR A 9 6.69 -19.65 -14.80
N GLY A 10 7.02 -18.37 -15.02
CA GLY A 10 7.24 -17.35 -13.99
C GLY A 10 5.98 -16.95 -13.21
N GLN A 11 5.33 -17.92 -12.56
CA GLN A 11 4.11 -17.74 -11.77
C GLN A 11 4.36 -18.28 -10.35
N LEU A 12 4.23 -17.40 -9.37
CA LEU A 12 4.38 -17.75 -7.96
C LEU A 12 3.11 -18.42 -7.42
N SER A 13 3.28 -19.32 -6.46
CA SER A 13 2.17 -19.85 -5.67
C SER A 13 1.59 -18.77 -4.74
N ASP A 14 0.34 -18.94 -4.32
CA ASP A 14 -0.34 -17.98 -3.43
C ASP A 14 0.43 -17.74 -2.13
N HIS A 15 1.00 -18.79 -1.55
CA HIS A 15 1.89 -18.67 -0.39
C HIS A 15 3.11 -17.79 -0.68
N LYS A 16 3.78 -18.00 -1.82
CA LYS A 16 4.96 -17.19 -2.21
C LYS A 16 4.56 -15.74 -2.47
N VAL A 17 3.42 -15.50 -3.09
CA VAL A 17 2.90 -14.13 -3.32
C VAL A 17 2.60 -13.45 -1.98
N ALA A 18 1.97 -14.14 -1.04
CA ALA A 18 1.72 -13.63 0.31
C ALA A 18 3.03 -13.39 1.10
N GLU A 19 4.03 -14.28 0.95
CA GLU A 19 5.35 -14.10 1.55
C GLU A 19 6.09 -12.89 0.98
N VAL A 20 6.00 -12.66 -0.33
CA VAL A 20 6.49 -11.44 -0.97
C VAL A 20 5.79 -10.25 -0.32
N GLY A 21 4.46 -10.17 -0.34
CA GLY A 21 3.72 -9.05 0.26
C GLY A 21 4.05 -8.76 1.73
N ARG A 22 4.33 -9.80 2.52
CA ARG A 22 4.70 -9.65 3.94
C ARG A 22 5.99 -8.88 4.18
N LYS A 23 6.95 -8.87 3.24
CA LYS A 23 8.22 -8.16 3.49
C LYS A 23 8.06 -6.63 3.63
N VAL A 24 7.21 -5.98 2.82
CA VAL A 24 6.88 -4.55 2.96
C VAL A 24 6.13 -4.32 4.25
N HIS A 25 5.18 -5.21 4.58
CA HIS A 25 4.44 -5.14 5.84
C HIS A 25 5.37 -5.14 7.04
N TYR A 26 6.31 -6.08 7.11
CA TYR A 26 7.29 -6.11 8.20
C TYR A 26 8.24 -4.93 8.17
N ALA A 27 8.66 -4.44 6.99
CA ALA A 27 9.51 -3.25 6.90
C ALA A 27 8.81 -2.01 7.48
N VAL A 28 7.55 -1.77 7.11
CA VAL A 28 6.74 -0.67 7.65
C VAL A 28 6.50 -0.86 9.15
N LEU A 29 6.08 -2.04 9.58
CA LEU A 29 5.80 -2.32 10.99
C LEU A 29 7.05 -2.13 11.86
N ASN A 30 8.20 -2.65 11.44
CA ASN A 30 9.45 -2.50 12.18
C ASN A 30 9.87 -1.03 12.28
N PHE A 31 9.70 -0.26 11.20
CA PHE A 31 9.97 1.18 11.20
C PHE A 31 9.08 1.92 12.21
N VAL A 32 7.78 1.62 12.23
CA VAL A 32 6.83 2.24 13.15
C VAL A 32 7.16 1.86 14.60
N ILE A 33 7.37 0.57 14.88
CA ILE A 33 7.77 0.11 16.22
C ILE A 33 9.03 0.83 16.67
N TRP A 34 10.05 0.91 15.81
CA TRP A 34 11.30 1.60 16.16
C TRP A 34 11.08 3.10 16.41
N THR A 35 10.30 3.78 15.58
CA THR A 35 9.98 5.21 15.68
C THR A 35 9.37 5.56 17.04
N PHE A 36 8.50 4.69 17.55
CA PHE A 36 7.77 4.90 18.80
C PHE A 36 8.35 4.17 20.02
N LYS A 37 9.40 3.35 19.85
CA LYS A 37 9.99 2.52 20.93
C LYS A 37 10.46 3.35 22.13
N ASP A 38 11.00 4.55 21.88
CA ASP A 38 11.54 5.46 22.89
C ASP A 38 10.74 6.77 22.99
N TYR A 39 9.50 6.78 22.46
CA TYR A 39 8.66 7.97 22.50
C TYR A 39 8.26 8.29 23.94
N LYS A 40 8.61 9.50 24.40
CA LYS A 40 8.12 10.11 25.65
C LYS A 40 7.27 11.31 25.24
N SER A 41 6.08 11.49 25.82
CA SER A 41 5.00 12.37 25.34
C SER A 41 5.28 13.89 25.36
N GLU A 42 6.54 14.33 25.35
CA GLU A 42 6.92 15.75 25.43
C GLU A 42 6.68 16.57 24.14
N VAL A 43 6.13 15.99 23.06
CA VAL A 43 6.09 16.64 21.74
C VAL A 43 4.68 16.75 21.17
N VAL A 44 3.79 17.47 21.86
CA VAL A 44 2.43 17.78 21.35
C VAL A 44 2.33 19.15 20.67
N SER A 45 3.27 20.07 20.95
CA SER A 45 3.14 21.47 20.49
C SER A 45 3.52 21.74 19.02
N SER A 46 4.28 20.87 18.35
CA SER A 46 4.82 21.14 17.01
C SER A 46 3.92 20.71 15.83
N LEU A 47 2.85 19.95 16.08
CA LEU A 47 1.91 19.49 15.05
C LEU A 47 0.98 20.60 14.53
N TYR A 48 0.64 21.59 15.36
CA TYR A 48 -0.14 22.75 14.95
C TYR A 48 0.59 23.60 13.88
N LEU A 49 1.92 23.62 13.91
CA LEU A 49 2.75 24.36 12.94
C LEU A 49 2.82 23.67 11.55
N ALA A 50 2.46 22.39 11.44
CA ALA A 50 2.42 21.66 10.17
C ALA A 50 1.33 22.16 9.21
N TYR A 51 0.25 22.72 9.77
CA TYR A 51 -0.93 23.12 9.01
C TYR A 51 -0.67 24.28 8.05
N GLU A 52 0.34 25.11 8.35
CA GLU A 52 0.68 26.30 7.55
C GLU A 52 1.44 25.95 6.26
N ARG A 53 2.22 24.85 6.23
CA ARG A 53 3.07 24.50 5.08
C ARG A 53 2.42 23.60 4.03
N LYS A 54 1.22 23.07 4.31
CA LYS A 54 0.46 22.15 3.43
C LYS A 54 1.35 21.13 2.69
N PRO A 55 2.05 20.24 3.41
CA PRO A 55 2.91 19.23 2.78
C PRO A 55 2.16 18.45 1.69
N ARG A 56 2.83 18.11 0.59
CA ARG A 56 2.24 17.41 -0.57
C ARG A 56 1.47 16.14 -0.17
N PHE A 57 2.00 15.41 0.81
CA PHE A 57 1.46 14.13 1.27
C PHE A 57 0.52 14.25 2.47
N LEU A 58 0.20 15.47 2.93
CA LEU A 58 -0.81 15.68 3.97
C LEU A 58 -2.17 15.08 3.57
N LYS A 59 -2.48 15.04 2.27
CA LYS A 59 -3.70 14.38 1.74
C LYS A 59 -3.78 12.88 2.08
N TYR A 60 -2.64 12.18 2.16
CA TYR A 60 -2.60 10.76 2.48
C TYR A 60 -2.80 10.55 3.97
N LEU A 61 -2.23 11.42 4.80
CA LEU A 61 -2.49 11.43 6.24
C LEU A 61 -3.96 11.72 6.53
N LYS A 62 -4.59 12.65 5.81
CA LYS A 62 -6.04 12.95 5.94
C LYS A 62 -6.95 11.80 5.50
N ALA A 63 -6.46 10.90 4.65
CA ALA A 63 -7.22 9.78 4.12
C ALA A 63 -7.10 8.50 4.99
N THR A 64 -6.28 8.50 6.05
CA THR A 64 -6.14 7.34 6.96
C THR A 64 -7.38 7.13 7.83
N THR A 65 -8.13 8.20 8.10
CA THR A 65 -9.36 8.18 8.89
C THR A 65 -10.59 8.38 8.00
N MET A 66 -11.71 7.74 8.34
CA MET A 66 -12.99 8.00 7.66
C MET A 66 -13.53 9.42 7.91
N ILE A 67 -13.04 10.10 8.94
CA ILE A 67 -13.37 11.49 9.27
C ILE A 67 -12.06 12.32 9.25
N PRO A 68 -11.82 13.11 8.21
CA PRO A 68 -10.56 13.82 7.99
C PRO A 68 -10.19 14.90 9.02
N THR A 69 -11.11 15.27 9.93
CA THR A 69 -10.84 16.23 11.01
C THR A 69 -10.20 15.58 12.24
N ASP A 70 -10.30 14.26 12.37
CA ASP A 70 -10.08 13.60 13.66
C ASP A 70 -8.70 12.92 13.76
N TYR A 71 -7.97 12.79 12.65
CA TYR A 71 -6.63 12.17 12.65
C TYR A 71 -5.65 12.93 13.55
N THR A 72 -5.84 14.24 13.75
CA THR A 72 -4.97 15.03 14.65
C THR A 72 -5.20 14.64 16.10
N ALA A 73 -6.45 14.35 16.50
CA ALA A 73 -6.76 13.87 17.84
C ALA A 73 -6.17 12.47 18.09
N VAL A 74 -6.25 11.58 17.10
CA VAL A 74 -5.66 10.22 17.19
C VAL A 74 -4.13 10.24 17.19
N LEU A 75 -3.51 11.14 16.42
CA LEU A 75 -2.06 11.29 16.37
C LEU A 75 -1.49 11.81 17.70
N LEU A 76 -2.29 12.58 18.44
CA LEU A 76 -1.94 13.15 19.73
C LEU A 76 -2.30 12.25 20.91
N ASP A 77 -2.94 11.10 20.66
CA ASP A 77 -3.26 10.14 21.70
C ASP A 77 -1.99 9.44 22.21
N GLU A 78 -1.81 9.42 23.53
CA GLU A 78 -0.56 9.02 24.20
C GLU A 78 -0.30 7.51 24.19
N ASP A 79 -1.32 6.72 23.85
CA ASP A 79 -1.21 5.26 23.77
C ASP A 79 -0.57 4.82 22.44
N GLU A 80 -1.40 4.41 21.49
CA GLU A 80 -0.96 3.66 20.29
C GLU A 80 -1.47 4.28 18.98
N GLY A 81 -2.28 5.35 19.10
CA GLY A 81 -2.87 6.06 17.97
C GLY A 81 -1.83 6.65 17.02
N GLY A 82 -0.75 7.24 17.55
CA GLY A 82 0.35 7.79 16.75
C GLY A 82 1.04 6.74 15.86
N ALA A 83 1.33 5.56 16.41
CA ALA A 83 1.94 4.45 15.68
C ALA A 83 1.01 3.93 14.57
N MET A 84 -0.27 3.71 14.88
CA MET A 84 -1.25 3.24 13.90
C MET A 84 -1.48 4.24 12.77
N ILE A 85 -1.54 5.54 13.08
CA ILE A 85 -1.71 6.59 12.07
C ILE A 85 -0.47 6.70 11.18
N LEU A 86 0.73 6.58 11.75
CA LEU A 86 1.97 6.58 10.96
C LEU A 86 2.03 5.37 10.03
N GLU A 87 1.70 4.18 10.53
CA GLU A 87 1.63 2.96 9.73
C GLU A 87 0.63 3.12 8.57
N ALA A 88 -0.59 3.58 8.87
CA ALA A 88 -1.62 3.84 7.89
C ALA A 88 -1.17 4.85 6.83
N PHE A 89 -0.51 5.93 7.25
CA PHE A 89 0.01 6.96 6.36
C PHE A 89 1.07 6.41 5.40
N LEU A 90 2.04 5.64 5.91
CA LEU A 90 3.08 5.04 5.08
C LEU A 90 2.47 4.09 4.05
N TRP A 91 1.52 3.25 4.45
CA TRP A 91 0.82 2.39 3.51
C TRP A 91 0.04 3.16 2.45
N GLN A 92 -0.56 4.30 2.80
CA GLN A 92 -1.26 5.16 1.83
C GLN A 92 -0.26 5.69 0.80
N VAL A 93 0.87 6.25 1.25
CA VAL A 93 1.93 6.72 0.36
C VAL A 93 2.43 5.59 -0.55
N LEU A 94 2.76 4.42 0.02
CA LEU A 94 3.25 3.28 -0.75
C LEU A 94 2.22 2.82 -1.79
N THR A 95 0.95 2.70 -1.42
CA THR A 95 -0.09 2.21 -2.32
C THR A 95 -0.38 3.19 -3.46
N TYR A 96 -0.38 4.50 -3.18
CA TYR A 96 -0.78 5.50 -4.17
C TYR A 96 0.38 6.04 -5.00
N GLU A 97 1.60 6.08 -4.46
CA GLU A 97 2.78 6.66 -5.12
C GLU A 97 3.76 5.59 -5.61
N VAL A 98 3.74 4.35 -5.08
CA VAL A 98 4.76 3.32 -5.39
C VAL A 98 4.17 2.06 -6.04
N LEU A 99 3.27 1.37 -5.34
CA LEU A 99 2.76 0.06 -5.71
C LEU A 99 1.77 0.15 -6.89
N GLY A 100 1.88 -0.78 -7.84
CA GLY A 100 1.10 -0.81 -9.07
C GLY A 100 1.45 0.31 -10.06
N LYS A 101 2.52 1.08 -9.83
CA LYS A 101 2.99 2.16 -10.71
C LYS A 101 4.12 1.73 -11.63
N TYR A 102 4.69 0.53 -11.46
CA TYR A 102 5.75 0.02 -12.32
C TYR A 102 7.00 0.91 -12.31
N LEU A 103 7.25 1.62 -11.21
CA LEU A 103 8.37 2.56 -11.12
C LEU A 103 9.73 1.88 -11.25
N TRP A 104 9.81 0.59 -10.95
CA TRP A 104 11.00 -0.23 -11.17
C TRP A 104 11.45 -0.28 -12.64
N VAL A 105 10.60 0.05 -13.63
CA VAL A 105 11.03 0.18 -15.04
C VAL A 105 11.67 1.54 -15.38
N GLY A 106 11.72 2.49 -14.46
CA GLY A 106 12.12 3.87 -14.72
C GLY A 106 10.92 4.82 -14.91
N GLU A 107 11.09 6.10 -14.56
CA GLU A 107 9.98 7.07 -14.49
C GLU A 107 9.28 7.30 -15.84
N ALA A 108 10.05 7.42 -16.93
CA ALA A 108 9.50 7.66 -18.26
C ALA A 108 8.65 6.48 -18.75
N ASP A 109 9.16 5.25 -18.61
CA ASP A 109 8.49 4.04 -19.07
C ASP A 109 7.29 3.71 -18.18
N SER A 110 7.41 3.93 -16.85
CA SER A 110 6.30 3.85 -15.90
C SER A 110 5.14 4.77 -16.28
N LYS A 111 5.44 6.04 -16.62
CA LYS A 111 4.41 7.01 -17.07
C LYS A 111 3.74 6.55 -18.36
N LEU A 112 4.51 6.04 -19.32
CA LEU A 112 3.98 5.55 -20.59
C LEU A 112 3.08 4.32 -20.37
N LEU A 113 3.56 3.31 -19.63
CA LEU A 113 2.79 2.11 -19.33
C LEU A 113 1.50 2.44 -18.59
N THR A 114 1.55 3.38 -17.62
CA THR A 114 0.36 3.83 -16.90
C THR A 114 -0.68 4.45 -17.84
N LYS A 115 -0.26 5.30 -18.78
CA LYS A 115 -1.16 5.91 -19.78
C LYS A 115 -1.76 4.85 -20.72
N MET A 116 -0.94 3.93 -21.21
CA MET A 116 -1.41 2.85 -22.08
C MET A 116 -2.39 1.93 -21.35
N LYS A 117 -2.07 1.55 -20.11
CA LYS A 117 -2.93 0.73 -19.25
C LYS A 117 -4.30 1.38 -19.03
N ALA A 118 -4.34 2.70 -18.82
CA ALA A 118 -5.59 3.44 -18.67
C ALA A 118 -6.37 3.54 -19.99
N THR A 119 -5.67 3.78 -21.11
CA THR A 119 -6.29 3.92 -22.44
C THR A 119 -6.87 2.60 -22.95
N LEU A 120 -6.18 1.49 -22.69
CA LEU A 120 -6.58 0.15 -23.09
C LEU A 120 -7.45 -0.55 -22.05
N ALA A 121 -7.76 0.10 -20.93
CA ALA A 121 -8.61 -0.49 -19.89
C ALA A 121 -9.98 -0.87 -20.50
N PRO A 122 -10.49 -2.07 -20.20
CA PRO A 122 -11.78 -2.49 -20.72
C PRO A 122 -12.89 -1.57 -20.24
N ASP A 123 -13.69 -1.05 -21.17
CA ASP A 123 -14.89 -0.31 -20.86
C ASP A 123 -16.07 -1.29 -20.71
N ALA A 124 -16.68 -1.30 -19.53
CA ALA A 124 -17.83 -2.15 -19.23
C ALA A 124 -19.10 -1.78 -20.02
N SER A 125 -19.11 -0.60 -20.66
CA SER A 125 -20.22 -0.10 -21.49
C SER A 125 -20.15 -0.52 -22.97
N MET A 126 -19.04 -1.13 -23.41
CA MET A 126 -18.85 -1.53 -24.81
C MET A 126 -19.72 -2.75 -25.19
N PRO A 127 -20.62 -2.62 -26.19
CA PRO A 127 -21.48 -3.73 -26.61
C PRO A 127 -20.70 -4.83 -27.34
N GLY A 128 -21.05 -6.09 -27.08
CA GLY A 128 -20.57 -7.25 -27.83
C GLY A 128 -19.32 -7.96 -27.28
N GLN A 129 -18.69 -7.44 -26.23
CA GLN A 129 -17.58 -8.12 -25.55
C GLN A 129 -17.98 -8.55 -24.15
N SER A 130 -17.67 -9.80 -23.78
CA SER A 130 -17.79 -10.22 -22.38
C SER A 130 -16.81 -9.39 -21.54
N PRO A 131 -17.26 -8.60 -20.55
CA PRO A 131 -16.37 -7.80 -19.69
C PRO A 131 -15.27 -8.67 -19.04
N ARG A 132 -15.56 -9.96 -18.85
CA ARG A 132 -14.63 -10.97 -18.31
C ARG A 132 -13.45 -11.22 -19.24
N GLN A 133 -13.73 -11.47 -20.51
CA GLN A 133 -12.70 -11.76 -21.51
C GLN A 133 -11.85 -10.53 -21.79
N ALA A 134 -12.49 -9.35 -21.88
CA ALA A 134 -11.80 -8.09 -22.07
C ALA A 134 -10.82 -7.80 -20.92
N HIS A 135 -11.23 -7.99 -19.67
CA HIS A 135 -10.36 -7.78 -18.51
C HIS A 135 -9.21 -8.79 -18.44
N ALA A 136 -9.48 -10.06 -18.76
CA ALA A 136 -8.44 -11.08 -18.78
C ALA A 136 -7.40 -10.82 -19.88
N GLN A 137 -7.82 -10.38 -21.07
CA GLN A 137 -6.92 -10.01 -22.17
C GLN A 137 -6.11 -8.77 -21.84
N TRP A 138 -6.75 -7.74 -21.28
CA TRP A 138 -6.06 -6.54 -20.83
C TRP A 138 -5.01 -6.84 -19.77
N HIS A 139 -5.32 -7.66 -18.76
CA HIS A 139 -4.34 -8.04 -17.74
C HIS A 139 -3.18 -8.84 -18.33
N ASP A 140 -3.47 -9.76 -19.24
CA ASP A 140 -2.44 -10.53 -19.94
C ASP A 140 -1.52 -9.60 -20.75
N TRP A 141 -2.09 -8.62 -21.46
CA TRP A 141 -1.33 -7.57 -22.15
C TRP A 141 -0.46 -6.74 -21.20
N VAL A 142 -0.99 -6.30 -20.06
CA VAL A 142 -0.22 -5.56 -19.03
C VAL A 142 0.95 -6.40 -18.53
N CYS A 143 0.70 -7.67 -18.19
CA CYS A 143 1.72 -8.61 -17.70
C CYS A 143 2.83 -8.85 -18.73
N GLN A 144 2.46 -9.10 -19.99
CA GLN A 144 3.42 -9.31 -21.08
C GLN A 144 4.24 -8.04 -21.35
N THR A 145 3.59 -6.88 -21.35
CA THR A 145 4.27 -5.59 -21.54
C THR A 145 5.25 -5.30 -20.42
N ALA A 146 4.87 -5.55 -19.16
CA ALA A 146 5.76 -5.42 -18.01
C ALA A 146 6.98 -6.35 -18.12
N LYS A 147 6.81 -7.59 -18.59
CA LYS A 147 7.92 -8.52 -18.85
C LYS A 147 8.87 -8.01 -19.92
N LEU A 148 8.33 -7.53 -21.05
CA LEU A 148 9.14 -6.94 -22.12
C LEU A 148 9.92 -5.73 -21.64
N LEU A 149 9.29 -4.85 -20.84
CA LEU A 149 9.96 -3.70 -20.26
C LEU A 149 11.06 -4.12 -19.30
N ARG A 150 10.83 -5.11 -18.43
CA ARG A 150 11.87 -5.65 -17.54
C ARG A 150 13.07 -6.18 -18.33
N ASP A 151 12.79 -6.95 -19.36
CA ASP A 151 13.83 -7.60 -20.16
C ASP A 151 14.61 -6.55 -21.00
N ALA A 152 13.96 -5.46 -21.41
CA ALA A 152 14.60 -4.32 -22.08
C ALA A 152 15.36 -3.39 -21.12
N ASN A 153 14.86 -3.21 -19.89
CA ASN A 153 15.35 -2.25 -18.90
C ASN A 153 16.28 -2.86 -17.84
N GLN A 154 16.99 -3.96 -18.15
CA GLN A 154 18.02 -4.55 -17.26
C GLN A 154 19.10 -3.56 -16.77
N TRP A 155 19.11 -2.32 -17.26
CA TRP A 155 20.08 -1.27 -17.00
C TRP A 155 19.49 0.03 -16.42
N ARG A 156 18.17 0.15 -16.22
CA ARG A 156 17.53 1.38 -15.72
C ARG A 156 16.95 1.18 -14.33
N ASN A 157 17.75 1.49 -13.31
CA ASN A 157 17.22 1.73 -11.98
C ASN A 157 16.45 3.05 -11.98
N LEU A 158 15.31 3.10 -11.28
CA LEU A 158 14.69 4.37 -10.94
C LEU A 158 15.72 5.25 -10.24
N GLY A 159 15.89 6.49 -10.69
CA GLY A 159 16.92 7.39 -10.20
C GLY A 159 16.78 7.64 -8.69
N ASP A 160 17.89 7.66 -7.98
CA ASP A 160 17.94 7.93 -6.54
C ASP A 160 17.25 9.25 -6.18
N GLU A 161 17.27 10.24 -7.07
CA GLU A 161 16.59 11.52 -6.93
C GLU A 161 15.08 11.38 -6.66
N TRP A 162 14.39 10.45 -7.33
CA TRP A 162 12.97 10.24 -7.09
C TRP A 162 12.72 9.65 -5.70
N LYS A 163 13.56 8.69 -5.30
CA LYS A 163 13.46 8.06 -3.97
C LYS A 163 13.72 9.10 -2.88
N ASP A 164 14.76 9.93 -3.04
CA ASP A 164 15.09 11.01 -2.11
C ASP A 164 13.98 12.03 -1.99
N LYS A 165 13.37 12.40 -3.12
CA LYS A 165 12.21 13.28 -3.12
C LYS A 165 11.03 12.65 -2.39
N LEU A 166 10.76 11.36 -2.61
CA LEU A 166 9.67 10.66 -1.92
C LEU A 166 9.92 10.59 -0.40
N VAL A 167 11.15 10.27 0.01
CA VAL A 167 11.56 10.27 1.42
C VAL A 167 11.40 11.65 2.02
N THR A 168 11.83 12.71 1.32
CA THR A 168 11.68 14.10 1.78
C THR A 168 10.21 14.47 1.96
N ASP A 169 9.36 14.16 0.98
CA ASP A 169 7.90 14.44 1.05
C ASP A 169 7.23 13.70 2.24
N ILE A 170 7.71 12.49 2.60
CA ILE A 170 7.25 11.74 3.78
C ILE A 170 7.76 12.41 5.07
N LEU A 171 9.06 12.72 5.13
CA LEU A 171 9.69 13.34 6.29
C LEU A 171 9.10 14.71 6.60
N ASP A 172 8.72 15.50 5.59
CA ASP A 172 8.08 16.81 5.80
C ASP A 172 6.72 16.69 6.51
N VAL A 173 6.00 15.57 6.31
CA VAL A 173 4.78 15.27 7.08
C VAL A 173 5.14 14.84 8.51
N MET A 174 6.19 14.04 8.69
CA MET A 174 6.63 13.50 9.99
C MET A 174 7.34 14.52 10.88
N ALA A 175 8.05 15.50 10.29
CA ALA A 175 8.94 16.45 10.97
C ALA A 175 8.26 17.26 12.06
N HIS A 176 6.93 17.33 12.03
CA HIS A 176 6.13 18.07 12.99
C HIS A 176 5.74 17.28 14.24
N GLY A 177 5.76 15.94 14.22
CA GLY A 177 5.49 15.10 15.38
C GLY A 177 6.71 14.32 15.90
N LEU A 178 7.74 14.19 15.06
CA LEU A 178 8.88 13.30 15.29
C LEU A 178 10.24 14.01 15.17
N SER A 179 10.27 15.32 15.42
CA SER A 179 11.48 16.15 15.29
C SER A 179 12.64 15.74 16.22
N TYR A 180 12.35 14.95 17.25
CA TYR A 180 13.33 14.44 18.21
C TYR A 180 14.14 13.23 17.67
N LEU A 181 13.72 12.62 16.56
CA LEU A 181 14.37 11.46 15.98
C LEU A 181 15.54 11.84 15.04
N ASP A 182 16.50 10.93 14.92
CA ASP A 182 17.62 11.05 13.98
C ASP A 182 17.11 11.01 12.53
N ARG A 183 17.14 12.18 11.88
CA ARG A 183 16.73 12.35 10.49
C ARG A 183 17.56 11.51 9.52
N GLY A 184 18.85 11.30 9.79
CA GLY A 184 19.73 10.49 8.95
C GLY A 184 19.26 9.04 8.93
N ARG A 185 19.00 8.48 10.11
CA ARG A 185 18.45 7.12 10.24
C ARG A 185 17.06 6.99 9.64
N LEU A 186 16.15 7.93 9.90
CA LEU A 186 14.81 7.93 9.30
C LEU A 186 14.88 7.91 7.76
N THR A 187 15.80 8.68 7.18
CA THR A 187 16.01 8.73 5.72
C THR A 187 16.41 7.36 5.17
N THR A 188 17.38 6.69 5.83
CA THR A 188 17.85 5.37 5.43
C THR A 188 16.75 4.32 5.51
N GLU A 189 16.04 4.23 6.63
CA GLU A 189 14.99 3.23 6.84
C GLU A 189 13.81 3.42 5.87
N LEU A 190 13.39 4.68 5.62
CA LEU A 190 12.35 4.98 4.63
C LEU A 190 12.79 4.61 3.20
N ARG A 191 14.05 4.86 2.86
CA ARG A 191 14.62 4.47 1.57
C ARG A 191 14.60 2.94 1.42
N GLU A 192 14.96 2.19 2.44
CA GLU A 192 14.89 0.72 2.44
C GLU A 192 13.47 0.19 2.27
N ILE A 193 12.48 0.82 2.92
CA ILE A 193 11.05 0.49 2.73
C ILE A 193 10.64 0.70 1.26
N ILE A 194 11.00 1.86 0.68
CA ILE A 194 10.69 2.18 -0.72
C ILE A 194 11.34 1.18 -1.67
N GLU A 195 12.60 0.82 -1.46
CA GLU A 195 13.28 -0.19 -2.27
C GLU A 195 12.65 -1.57 -2.14
N THR A 196 12.25 -1.94 -0.93
CA THR A 196 11.53 -3.19 -0.70
C THR A 196 10.20 -3.18 -1.46
N ALA A 197 9.45 -2.08 -1.40
CA ALA A 197 8.20 -1.92 -2.13
C ALA A 197 8.37 -1.99 -3.65
N LEU A 198 9.41 -1.37 -4.21
CA LEU A 198 9.71 -1.42 -5.64
C LEU A 198 10.04 -2.86 -6.10
N LYS A 199 10.89 -3.58 -5.36
CA LYS A 199 11.22 -4.98 -5.65
C LYS A 199 9.97 -5.87 -5.60
N GLN A 200 9.06 -5.60 -4.67
CA GLN A 200 7.78 -6.33 -4.62
C GLN A 200 6.88 -5.99 -5.79
N ASP A 201 6.74 -4.71 -6.13
CA ASP A 201 5.93 -4.27 -7.26
C ASP A 201 6.38 -4.94 -8.56
N GLU A 202 7.69 -5.05 -8.76
CA GLU A 202 8.27 -5.82 -9.86
C GLU A 202 7.77 -7.28 -9.84
N ILE A 203 8.00 -8.01 -8.76
CA ILE A 203 7.62 -9.43 -8.66
C ILE A 203 6.12 -9.65 -8.88
N LEU A 204 5.29 -8.78 -8.29
CA LEU A 204 3.82 -8.88 -8.34
C LEU A 204 3.25 -8.50 -9.71
N SER A 205 3.80 -7.47 -10.34
CA SER A 205 3.34 -6.98 -11.65
C SER A 205 3.62 -7.96 -12.81
N LEU A 206 4.56 -8.88 -12.60
CA LEU A 206 4.92 -9.92 -13.58
C LEU A 206 4.06 -11.19 -13.45
N GLN A 207 3.17 -11.25 -12.44
CA GLN A 207 2.28 -12.38 -12.25
C GLN A 207 1.21 -12.45 -13.34
N LYS A 208 0.91 -13.68 -13.80
CA LYS A 208 -0.16 -13.93 -14.78
C LYS A 208 -1.57 -13.67 -14.21
N ALA A 209 -1.73 -13.79 -12.90
CA ALA A 209 -2.94 -13.38 -12.20
C ALA A 209 -2.84 -11.90 -11.83
N ASP A 210 -3.97 -11.20 -11.75
CA ASP A 210 -4.01 -9.82 -11.27
C ASP A 210 -3.82 -9.84 -9.75
N VAL A 211 -2.64 -9.41 -9.31
CA VAL A 211 -2.28 -9.28 -7.91
C VAL A 211 -2.09 -7.81 -7.61
N ARG A 212 -2.87 -7.27 -6.68
CA ARG A 212 -2.85 -5.85 -6.35
C ARG A 212 -3.20 -5.58 -4.89
N TRP A 213 -2.62 -4.50 -4.39
CA TRP A 213 -2.97 -3.93 -3.09
C TRP A 213 -4.29 -3.17 -3.19
N LYS A 214 -5.19 -3.39 -2.23
CA LYS A 214 -6.51 -2.78 -2.22
C LYS A 214 -6.93 -2.43 -0.80
N TYR A 215 -7.28 -1.16 -0.60
CA TYR A 215 -7.98 -0.72 0.60
C TYR A 215 -9.42 -1.25 0.60
N PRO A 216 -9.89 -1.89 1.68
CA PRO A 216 -11.30 -2.22 1.82
C PRO A 216 -12.13 -0.94 2.03
N PHE A 217 -13.20 -0.77 1.25
CA PHE A 217 -14.20 0.26 1.53
C PHE A 217 -15.56 -0.30 1.97
N SER A 218 -15.80 -1.62 1.91
CA SER A 218 -17.12 -2.17 2.29
C SER A 218 -17.21 -3.66 2.62
N LYS A 219 -16.17 -4.48 2.39
CA LYS A 219 -16.17 -5.91 2.80
C LYS A 219 -14.83 -6.23 3.45
N VAL A 220 -14.86 -6.43 4.76
CA VAL A 220 -13.67 -6.62 5.59
C VAL A 220 -13.21 -8.07 5.43
N PHE A 221 -11.97 -8.26 4.99
CA PHE A 221 -11.28 -9.53 5.17
C PHE A 221 -10.43 -9.37 6.44
N VAL A 222 -10.77 -10.07 7.53
CA VAL A 222 -10.05 -10.03 8.83
C VAL A 222 -9.19 -11.29 8.98
N ASP A 223 -7.90 -11.17 9.31
CA ASP A 223 -7.04 -12.32 9.62
C ASP A 223 -7.16 -12.71 11.09
N ASP A 224 -7.48 -13.98 11.35
CA ASP A 224 -7.62 -14.53 12.70
C ASP A 224 -6.28 -14.95 13.31
N ARG A 225 -5.14 -14.67 12.65
CA ARG A 225 -3.83 -15.20 13.04
C ARG A 225 -2.79 -14.17 13.48
N MET A 226 -3.20 -12.94 13.78
CA MET A 226 -2.34 -11.98 14.47
C MET A 226 -2.98 -11.67 15.83
N SER A 227 -2.25 -11.99 16.89
CA SER A 227 -2.67 -12.02 18.30
C SER A 227 -3.40 -10.77 18.79
N ASP A 228 -4.43 -11.02 19.61
CA ASP A 228 -5.07 -10.22 20.67
C ASP A 228 -5.54 -8.78 20.38
N ARG A 229 -5.31 -8.21 19.20
CA ARG A 229 -5.65 -6.78 18.99
C ARG A 229 -6.95 -6.47 18.27
N GLU A 230 -7.44 -7.27 17.33
CA GLU A 230 -8.59 -6.81 16.53
C GLU A 230 -9.46 -7.97 16.03
N GLN A 231 -10.53 -8.26 16.77
CA GLN A 231 -11.70 -8.96 16.23
C GLN A 231 -12.88 -8.00 16.29
N PHE A 232 -13.39 -7.52 15.15
CA PHE A 232 -14.83 -7.33 14.99
C PHE A 232 -15.25 -7.37 13.51
N ILE A 233 -16.27 -8.19 13.27
CA ILE A 233 -16.93 -8.44 11.99
C ILE A 233 -18.13 -7.49 11.88
N GLY A 234 -18.28 -6.82 10.74
CA GLY A 234 -19.59 -6.58 10.11
C GLY A 234 -20.70 -5.84 10.89
N ALA A 235 -20.41 -4.94 11.82
CA ALA A 235 -21.43 -4.05 12.37
C ALA A 235 -21.49 -2.72 11.59
N SER A 236 -22.70 -2.28 11.23
CA SER A 236 -22.95 -0.92 10.76
C SER A 236 -22.40 0.07 11.79
N VAL A 237 -21.57 1.01 11.33
CA VAL A 237 -21.00 2.08 12.15
C VAL A 237 -22.12 3.09 12.43
N ASP A 238 -22.98 2.76 13.39
CA ASP A 238 -24.02 3.63 13.95
C ASP A 238 -23.76 3.92 15.44
N THR A 239 -22.51 3.82 15.89
CA THR A 239 -22.12 4.17 17.26
C THR A 239 -21.28 5.45 17.26
N PHE A 240 -21.91 6.51 17.74
CA PHE A 240 -21.33 7.82 18.05
C PHE A 240 -19.94 7.70 18.71
N GLY A 241 -18.93 8.33 18.12
CA GLY A 241 -17.61 8.55 18.75
C GLY A 241 -16.45 7.62 18.36
N ALA A 242 -16.64 6.66 17.44
CA ALA A 242 -15.56 5.80 16.96
C ALA A 242 -15.02 6.21 15.57
N VAL A 243 -13.71 6.43 15.46
CA VAL A 243 -12.98 6.68 14.22
C VAL A 243 -12.44 5.36 13.68
N ARG A 244 -12.82 5.02 12.45
CA ARG A 244 -12.27 3.86 11.75
C ARG A 244 -11.00 4.23 10.99
N ILE A 245 -9.92 3.48 11.25
CA ILE A 245 -8.60 3.64 10.67
C ILE A 245 -8.27 2.36 9.90
N THR A 246 -7.99 2.47 8.60
CA THR A 246 -7.46 1.33 7.86
C THR A 246 -5.94 1.39 7.88
N ILE A 247 -5.33 0.56 8.70
CA ILE A 247 -3.89 0.55 8.95
C ILE A 247 -3.15 0.00 7.73
N THR A 248 -3.59 -1.15 7.21
CA THR A 248 -2.91 -1.78 6.06
C THR A 248 -3.89 -2.20 4.96
N PRO A 249 -3.51 -2.07 3.68
CA PRO A 249 -4.31 -2.57 2.57
C PRO A 249 -4.24 -4.10 2.49
N ALA A 250 -5.27 -4.71 1.90
CA ALA A 250 -5.25 -6.13 1.58
C ALA A 250 -4.42 -6.38 0.32
N LEU A 251 -3.69 -7.51 0.27
CA LEU A 251 -3.11 -8.03 -0.97
C LEU A 251 -4.10 -9.02 -1.57
N VAL A 252 -4.65 -8.68 -2.72
CA VAL A 252 -5.71 -9.47 -3.35
C VAL A 252 -5.21 -10.06 -4.66
N LYS A 253 -5.49 -11.34 -4.86
CA LYS A 253 -5.30 -12.03 -6.13
C LYS A 253 -6.66 -12.27 -6.77
N VAL A 254 -6.87 -11.70 -7.94
CA VAL A 254 -8.05 -11.93 -8.75
C VAL A 254 -7.77 -13.14 -9.64
N HIS A 255 -8.51 -14.22 -9.41
CA HIS A 255 -8.37 -15.43 -10.23
C HIS A 255 -9.06 -15.25 -11.58
N LYS A 256 -8.59 -15.99 -12.60
CA LYS A 256 -9.35 -16.15 -13.85
C LYS A 256 -10.64 -16.90 -13.48
N PHE A 257 -11.77 -16.24 -13.72
CA PHE A 257 -13.12 -16.69 -13.35
C PHE A 257 -13.37 -18.18 -13.63
N MET A 258 -13.71 -18.93 -12.58
CA MET A 258 -14.48 -20.17 -12.68
C MET A 258 -15.97 -19.80 -12.74
N GLU A 259 -16.77 -20.60 -13.43
CA GLU A 259 -18.15 -20.31 -13.82
C GLU A 259 -19.04 -19.75 -12.68
N GLY A 260 -19.66 -18.58 -12.91
CA GLY A 260 -20.87 -18.18 -12.20
C GLY A 260 -20.84 -16.87 -11.43
N ASN A 261 -19.75 -16.52 -10.72
CA ASN A 261 -19.75 -15.36 -9.82
C ASN A 261 -18.77 -14.24 -10.21
N MET A 262 -19.15 -13.02 -9.83
CA MET A 262 -18.37 -11.77 -9.96
C MET A 262 -16.96 -11.94 -9.37
N LEU A 263 -15.93 -11.41 -10.03
CA LEU A 263 -14.48 -11.44 -9.72
C LEU A 263 -14.14 -12.17 -8.42
N ASP A 264 -13.89 -13.48 -8.49
CA ASP A 264 -13.49 -14.24 -7.31
C ASP A 264 -12.06 -13.81 -6.93
N ALA A 265 -12.00 -12.92 -5.95
CA ALA A 265 -10.79 -12.25 -5.53
C ALA A 265 -10.41 -12.81 -4.16
N THR A 266 -9.31 -13.56 -4.11
CA THR A 266 -8.79 -14.15 -2.89
C THR A 266 -7.89 -13.14 -2.21
N ALA A 267 -8.22 -12.78 -0.97
CA ALA A 267 -7.30 -12.02 -0.13
C ALA A 267 -6.14 -12.94 0.27
N LEU A 268 -4.96 -12.67 -0.27
CA LEU A 268 -3.70 -13.36 0.08
C LEU A 268 -3.11 -12.81 1.37
N LEU A 269 -3.27 -11.50 1.58
CA LEU A 269 -3.07 -10.83 2.85
C LEU A 269 -4.30 -9.98 3.11
N LYS A 270 -4.74 -9.99 4.36
CA LYS A 270 -5.94 -9.28 4.79
C LYS A 270 -5.57 -7.90 5.31
N SER A 271 -6.51 -6.96 5.19
CA SER A 271 -6.35 -5.60 5.69
C SER A 271 -6.42 -5.57 7.21
N ILE A 272 -5.60 -4.73 7.84
CA ILE A 272 -5.71 -4.42 9.27
C ILE A 272 -6.53 -3.13 9.42
N VAL A 273 -7.53 -3.15 10.31
CA VAL A 273 -8.49 -2.05 10.50
C VAL A 273 -8.74 -1.88 11.99
N HIS A 274 -8.37 -0.71 12.49
CA HIS A 274 -8.60 -0.32 13.88
C HIS A 274 -9.84 0.57 14.00
N CYS A 275 -10.64 0.34 15.05
CA CYS A 275 -11.70 1.26 15.45
C CYS A 275 -11.24 1.97 16.72
N HIS A 276 -10.79 3.20 16.56
CA HIS A 276 -10.33 4.04 17.65
C HIS A 276 -11.51 4.79 18.27
N ARG A 277 -11.76 4.64 19.57
CA ARG A 277 -12.78 5.45 20.25
C ARG A 277 -12.14 6.77 20.66
N LEU A 278 -12.68 7.88 20.15
CA LEU A 278 -12.33 9.19 20.69
C LEU A 278 -12.94 9.27 22.08
N TYR A 279 -12.10 9.38 23.12
CA TYR A 279 -12.59 9.73 24.45
C TYR A 279 -13.17 11.14 24.41
N THR A 280 -14.49 11.25 24.23
CA THR A 280 -15.21 12.47 24.58
C THR A 280 -15.31 12.50 26.10
N GLY A 281 -14.37 13.19 26.74
CA GLY A 281 -14.47 13.49 28.16
C GLY A 281 -15.78 14.24 28.43
N CYS A 282 -16.60 13.67 29.31
CA CYS A 282 -17.64 14.40 30.03
C CYS A 282 -17.06 14.95 31.33
#